data_AF-B4FPA8-F1
#
_entry.id   AF-B4FPA8-F1
#
_cell.length_a   1.000
_cell.length_b   1.000
_cell.length_c   1.000
_cell.angle_alpha   90.00
_cell.angle_beta   90.00
_cell.angle_gamma   90.00
#
_symmetry.space_group_name_H-M   'P 1'
#
loop_
_entity.id
_entity.type
_entity.pdbx_description
1 polymer ?
#
loop_
_entity_poly.entity_id
_entity_poly.type
_entity_poly.pdbx_seq_one_letter_code
_entity_poly.pdbx_strand_id
1 'polypeptide(L)'
;MGLTHHVEKAIDAGTFAQMLDITVKDWPVEEALGYAKLALKCTEMRRRDRPDLATVVLPELNRLRNLGHAYEARMSAVGTNSGSGESNDQVSGSSPTAGGSWRTAES
;
A
#
# COMPACT_ATOMS: atom_id res chain seq x y z
N MET A 1 15.26 -20.80 9.98
CA MET A 1 15.17 -19.33 10.15
C MET A 1 14.72 -18.76 8.83
N GLY A 2 13.62 -18.00 8.82
CA GLY A 2 13.03 -17.43 7.59
C GLY A 2 12.97 -15.90 7.66
N LEU A 3 12.55 -15.28 6.56
CA LEU A 3 12.42 -13.83 6.46
C LEU A 3 11.51 -13.24 7.55
N THR A 4 10.43 -13.93 7.91
CA THR A 4 9.50 -13.52 8.97
C THR A 4 10.20 -13.29 10.32
N HIS A 5 11.07 -14.22 10.72
CA HIS A 5 11.85 -14.09 11.96
C HIS A 5 12.86 -12.92 11.91
N HIS A 6 13.45 -12.64 10.75
CA HIS A 6 14.36 -11.48 10.60
C HIS A 6 13.60 -10.16 10.74
N VAL A 7 12.41 -10.07 10.13
CA VAL A 7 11.56 -8.88 10.23
C VAL A 7 11.08 -8.68 11.66
N GLU A 8 10.61 -9.72 12.35
CA GLU A 8 10.17 -9.66 13.74
C GLU A 8 11.29 -9.17 14.67
N LYS A 9 12.49 -9.77 14.57
CA LYS A 9 13.66 -9.33 15.35
C LYS A 9 14.05 -7.87 15.05
N ALA A 10 13.97 -7.43 13.80
CA ALA A 10 14.27 -6.06 13.43
C ALA A 10 13.25 -5.07 14.00
N ILE A 11 11.98 -5.46 14.09
CA ILE A 11 10.94 -4.66 14.74
C ILE A 11 11.21 -4.55 16.24
N ASP A 12 11.51 -5.66 16.91
CA ASP A 12 11.80 -5.69 18.36
C ASP A 12 13.07 -4.90 18.72
N ALA A 13 14.09 -4.96 17.86
CA ALA A 13 15.33 -4.22 18.02
C ALA A 13 15.22 -2.73 17.62
N GLY A 14 14.07 -2.29 17.07
CA GLY A 14 13.89 -0.93 16.58
C GLY A 14 14.67 -0.61 15.30
N THR A 15 15.21 -1.61 14.60
CA THR A 15 16.01 -1.46 13.37
C THR A 15 15.21 -1.77 12.10
N PHE A 16 13.89 -1.72 12.15
CA PHE A 16 13.00 -2.05 11.03
C PHE A 16 13.30 -1.27 9.74
N ALA A 17 13.71 -0.01 9.84
CA ALA A 17 14.06 0.81 8.67
C ALA A 17 15.17 0.18 7.79
N GLN A 18 16.05 -0.63 8.37
CA GLN A 18 17.12 -1.33 7.63
C GLN A 18 16.61 -2.53 6.83
N MET A 19 15.39 -3.01 7.11
CA MET A 19 14.73 -4.09 6.37
C MET A 19 13.92 -3.58 5.17
N LEU A 20 13.70 -2.26 5.09
CA LEU A 20 12.97 -1.65 3.99
C LEU A 20 13.83 -1.67 2.72
N ASP A 21 13.14 -1.65 1.57
CA ASP A 21 13.81 -1.60 0.27
C ASP A 21 14.64 -0.32 0.16
N ILE A 22 15.94 -0.48 -0.01
CA ILE A 22 16.93 0.59 -0.11
C ILE A 22 16.76 1.47 -1.36
N THR A 23 16.03 1.00 -2.37
CA THR A 23 15.81 1.73 -3.61
C THR A 23 14.81 2.88 -3.45
N VAL A 24 14.00 2.85 -2.39
CA VAL A 24 13.02 3.88 -2.04
C VAL A 24 13.55 4.72 -0.88
N LYS A 25 13.64 6.04 -1.08
CA LYS A 25 14.34 6.96 -0.15
C LYS A 25 13.47 7.50 0.97
N ASP A 26 12.20 7.79 0.69
CA ASP A 26 11.30 8.51 1.60
C ASP A 26 10.19 7.59 2.13
N TRP A 27 10.58 6.49 2.80
CA TRP A 27 9.61 5.54 3.34
C TRP A 27 8.75 6.17 4.45
N PRO A 28 7.42 6.00 4.41
CA PRO A 28 6.55 6.24 5.57
C PRO A 28 6.78 5.12 6.60
N VAL A 29 7.84 5.24 7.41
CA VAL A 29 8.35 4.16 8.27
C VAL A 29 7.29 3.68 9.27
N GLU A 30 6.47 4.59 9.81
CA GLU A 30 5.43 4.26 10.79
C GLU A 30 4.34 3.37 10.16
N GLU A 31 3.86 3.73 8.99
CA GLU A 31 2.81 3.00 8.28
C GLU A 31 3.35 1.70 7.67
N ALA A 32 4.59 1.71 7.19
CA ALA A 32 5.29 0.51 6.76
C ALA A 32 5.49 -0.47 7.93
N LEU A 33 5.78 0.01 9.14
CA LEU A 33 5.89 -0.82 10.34
C LEU A 33 4.54 -1.39 10.77
N GLY A 34 3.46 -0.59 10.70
CA GLY A 34 2.09 -1.07 10.90
C GLY A 34 1.73 -2.19 9.91
N TYR A 35 2.09 -2.00 8.64
CA TYR A 35 1.88 -3.00 7.60
C TYR A 35 2.70 -4.27 7.83
N ALA A 36 3.97 -4.14 8.22
CA ALA A 36 4.83 -5.29 8.50
C ALA A 36 4.30 -6.14 9.66
N LYS A 37 3.78 -5.52 10.72
CA LYS A 37 3.13 -6.23 11.83
C LYS A 37 1.88 -7.01 11.38
N LEU A 38 1.08 -6.44 10.48
CA LEU A 38 -0.06 -7.14 9.89
C LEU A 38 0.40 -8.31 9.01
N ALA A 39 1.43 -8.08 8.18
CA ALA A 39 1.99 -9.10 7.30
C ALA A 39 2.57 -10.29 8.08
N LEU A 40 3.25 -10.05 9.20
CA LEU A 40 3.72 -11.11 10.09
C LEU A 40 2.58 -12.01 10.57
N LYS A 41 1.47 -11.40 11.02
CA LYS A 41 0.25 -12.15 11.42
C LYS A 41 -0.35 -12.94 10.25
N CYS A 42 -0.33 -12.40 9.03
CA CYS A 42 -0.79 -13.13 7.84
C CYS A 42 0.08 -14.34 7.51
N THR A 43 1.37 -14.30 7.86
CA THR A 43 2.34 -15.37 7.60
C THR A 43 2.44 -16.42 8.71
N GLU A 44 1.56 -16.36 9.72
CA GLU A 44 1.56 -17.33 10.82
C GLU A 44 1.45 -18.77 10.32
N MET A 45 2.20 -19.67 10.95
CA MET A 45 2.29 -21.07 10.50
C MET A 45 0.95 -21.79 10.59
N ARG A 46 0.12 -21.42 11.57
CA ARG A 46 -1.22 -22.01 11.74
C ARG A 46 -2.27 -21.10 11.11
N ARG A 47 -3.18 -21.70 10.34
CA ARG A 47 -4.29 -20.99 9.69
C ARG A 47 -5.17 -20.22 10.67
N ARG A 48 -5.41 -20.77 11.87
CA ARG A 48 -6.25 -20.16 12.91
C ARG A 48 -5.66 -18.91 13.54
N ASP A 49 -4.33 -18.76 13.47
CA ASP A 49 -3.61 -17.62 14.06
C ASP A 49 -3.55 -16.45 13.05
N ARG A 50 -3.92 -16.70 11.78
CA ARG A 50 -3.98 -15.68 10.74
C ARG A 50 -5.24 -14.83 10.87
N PRO A 51 -5.16 -13.51 10.63
CA PRO A 51 -6.29 -12.62 10.69
C PRO A 51 -7.28 -12.89 9.55
N ASP A 52 -8.54 -12.53 9.78
CA ASP A 52 -9.58 -12.62 8.77
C ASP A 52 -9.35 -11.60 7.64
N LEU A 53 -9.49 -12.07 6.40
CA LEU A 53 -9.20 -11.26 5.22
C LEU A 53 -10.19 -10.10 5.08
N ALA A 54 -11.49 -10.38 5.24
CA ALA A 54 -12.54 -9.40 4.97
C ALA A 54 -12.62 -8.32 6.05
N THR A 55 -12.41 -8.69 7.30
CA THR A 55 -12.67 -7.83 8.47
C THR A 55 -11.43 -7.15 9.03
N VAL A 56 -10.23 -7.70 8.80
CA VAL A 56 -8.97 -7.14 9.35
C VAL A 56 -8.02 -6.72 8.25
N VAL A 57 -7.69 -7.63 7.31
CA VAL A 57 -6.63 -7.36 6.32
C VAL A 57 -7.09 -6.34 5.28
N LEU A 58 -8.28 -6.52 4.68
CA LEU A 58 -8.79 -5.62 3.64
C LEU A 58 -9.00 -4.18 4.14
N PRO A 59 -9.58 -3.92 5.33
CA PRO A 59 -9.70 -2.57 5.85
C PRO A 59 -8.35 -1.86 6.03
N GLU A 60 -7.34 -2.55 6.55
CA GLU A 60 -6.00 -1.98 6.73
C GLU A 60 -5.31 -1.70 5.39
N LEU A 61 -5.41 -2.61 4.43
CA LEU A 61 -4.91 -2.39 3.07
C LEU A 61 -5.60 -1.19 2.41
N ASN A 62 -6.90 -1.02 2.62
CA ASN A 62 -7.63 0.13 2.10
C ASN A 62 -7.18 1.44 2.75
N ARG A 63 -6.90 1.43 4.07
CA ARG A 63 -6.34 2.59 4.77
C ARG A 63 -5.00 3.01 4.18
N LEU A 64 -4.09 2.05 3.94
CA LEU A 64 -2.79 2.30 3.33
C LEU A 64 -2.90 2.81 1.88
N ARG A 65 -3.83 2.26 1.10
CA ARG A 65 -4.15 2.76 -0.25
C ARG A 65 -4.58 4.23 -0.22
N ASN A 66 -5.49 4.58 0.69
CA ASN A 66 -5.98 5.96 0.82
C ASN A 66 -4.86 6.93 1.25
N LEU A 67 -3.92 6.46 2.07
CA LEU A 67 -2.73 7.23 2.43
C LEU A 67 -1.87 7.53 1.20
N GLY A 68 -1.65 6.55 0.32
CA GLY A 68 -0.97 6.75 -0.95
C GLY A 68 -1.63 7.82 -1.82
N HIS A 69 -2.96 7.72 -2.00
CA HIS A 69 -3.71 8.74 -2.76
C HIS A 69 -3.64 10.13 -2.13
N ALA A 70 -3.67 10.24 -0.80
CA ALA A 70 -3.52 11.51 -0.11
C ALA A 70 -2.13 12.12 -0.30
N TYR A 71 -1.08 11.29 -0.33
CA TYR A 71 0.28 11.74 -0.61
C TYR A 71 0.42 12.27 -2.05
N GLU A 72 -0.11 11.53 -3.04
CA GLU A 72 -0.14 11.96 -4.44
C GLU A 72 -0.90 13.28 -4.63
N ALA A 73 -2.08 13.40 -4.02
CA ALA A 73 -2.90 14.62 -4.10
C ALA A 73 -2.17 15.83 -3.49
N ARG A 74 -1.50 15.64 -2.34
CA ARG A 74 -0.69 16.69 -1.71
C ARG A 74 0.48 17.12 -2.58
N MET A 75 1.14 16.17 -3.25
CA MET A 75 2.26 16.47 -4.14
C MET A 75 1.80 17.22 -5.40
N SER A 76 0.62 16.88 -5.92
CA SER A 76 -0.01 17.58 -7.05
C SER A 76 -0.41 19.03 -6.72
N ALA A 77 -0.94 19.28 -5.52
CA ALA A 77 -1.35 20.62 -5.08
C ALA A 77 -0.18 21.60 -4.89
N VAL A 78 1.05 21.12 -4.67
CA VAL A 78 2.23 21.97 -4.48
C VAL A 78 2.81 22.46 -5.82
N GLY A 79 2.49 21.80 -6.94
CA GLY A 79 2.99 22.16 -8.28
C GLY A 79 2.22 23.29 -9.00
N THR A 80 1.11 23.78 -8.45
CA THR A 80 0.18 24.71 -9.13
C THR A 80 0.39 26.18 -8.81
N ASN A 81 1.44 26.56 -8.05
CA ASN A 81 1.71 27.98 -7.74
C ASN A 81 2.48 28.74 -8.84
N SER A 82 2.46 28.24 -10.08
CA SER A 82 2.85 28.95 -11.29
C SER A 82 1.59 29.22 -12.09
N GLY A 83 0.99 30.39 -11.88
CA GLY A 83 -0.38 30.67 -12.32
C GLY A 83 -0.60 30.69 -13.83
N SER A 84 -1.84 30.35 -14.21
CA SER A 84 -2.64 31.04 -15.22
C SER A 84 -4.07 30.50 -15.14
N GLY A 85 -5.04 31.39 -15.27
CA GLY A 85 -6.47 31.12 -15.11
C GLY A 85 -7.11 30.32 -16.25
N GLU A 86 -8.44 30.16 -16.09
CA GLU A 86 -9.44 29.73 -17.09
C GLU A 86 -9.37 28.24 -17.48
N SER A 87 -10.47 27.49 -17.65
CA SER A 87 -11.91 27.71 -17.52
C SER A 87 -12.59 26.35 -17.35
N ASN A 88 -13.81 26.40 -16.83
CA ASN A 88 -14.75 25.31 -16.61
C ASN A 88 -15.02 24.50 -17.91
N ASP A 89 -14.83 23.18 -17.87
CA ASP A 89 -15.49 22.26 -18.81
C ASP A 89 -15.94 21.00 -18.07
N GLN A 90 -17.24 20.97 -17.76
CA GLN A 90 -17.91 19.76 -17.33
C GLN A 90 -18.15 18.87 -18.55
N VAL A 91 -17.40 17.78 -18.67
CA VAL A 91 -17.81 16.65 -19.50
C VAL A 91 -18.21 15.48 -18.61
N SER A 92 -19.52 15.26 -18.56
CA SER A 92 -20.11 14.02 -18.08
C SER A 92 -19.82 12.93 -19.11
N GLY A 93 -18.98 11.95 -18.77
CA GLY A 93 -18.56 10.88 -19.66
C GLY A 93 -18.53 9.54 -18.93
N SER A 94 -19.55 8.74 -19.20
CA SER A 94 -19.80 7.37 -18.74
C SER A 94 -18.59 6.42 -18.78
N SER A 95 -18.52 5.56 -17.77
CA SER A 95 -17.61 4.41 -17.65
C SER A 95 -17.52 3.55 -18.92
N PRO A 96 -16.31 3.19 -19.36
CA PRO A 96 -16.08 1.97 -20.11
C PRO A 96 -15.57 0.89 -19.15
N THR A 97 -16.38 -0.13 -18.96
CA THR A 97 -15.96 -1.43 -18.42
C THR A 97 -14.79 -1.97 -19.26
N ALA A 98 -13.57 -1.87 -18.75
CA ALA A 98 -12.42 -2.57 -19.32
C ALA A 98 -12.48 -4.03 -18.87
N GLY A 99 -12.96 -4.89 -19.78
CA GLY A 99 -13.00 -6.34 -19.60
C GLY A 99 -11.61 -6.92 -19.40
N GLY A 100 -11.41 -7.59 -18.25
CA GLY A 100 -10.27 -8.45 -18.02
C GLY A 100 -10.35 -9.69 -18.90
N SER A 101 -9.39 -9.84 -19.81
CA SER A 101 -9.16 -11.06 -20.58
C SER A 101 -7.87 -11.71 -20.07
N TRP A 102 -7.99 -12.52 -19.01
CA TRP A 102 -6.91 -13.41 -18.59
C TRP A 102 -6.96 -14.63 -19.50
N ARG A 103 -6.12 -14.65 -20.56
CA ARG A 103 -5.97 -15.82 -21.42
C ARG A 103 -5.28 -16.94 -20.62
N THR A 104 -5.93 -18.09 -20.58
CA THR A 104 -5.38 -19.36 -20.09
C THR A 104 -4.18 -19.76 -20.95
N ALA A 105 -3.07 -20.10 -20.29
CA ALA A 105 -1.99 -20.87 -20.91
C ALA A 105 -2.36 -22.36 -20.74
N GLU A 106 -2.60 -23.03 -21.86
CA GLU A 106 -2.81 -24.47 -21.98
C GLU A 106 -1.47 -25.16 -22.30
N SER A 107 -1.44 -26.46 -21.93
CA SER A 107 -0.31 -27.37 -21.72
C SER A 107 0.65 -27.62 -22.89
#